data_AF-A0A8H4GLB4-F1
#
_entry.id   AF-A0A8H4GLB4-F1
#
_cell.length_a   1.000
_cell.length_b   1.000
_cell.length_c   1.000
_cell.angle_alpha   90.00
_cell.angle_beta   90.00
_cell.angle_gamma   90.00
#
_symmetry.space_group_name_H-M   'P 1'
#
loop_
_entity.id
_entity.type
_entity.pdbx_description
1 polymer ?
#
loop_
_entity_poly.entity_id
_entity_poly.type
_entity_poly.pdbx_seq_one_letter_code
_entity_poly.pdbx_strand_id
1 'polypeptide(L)'
;MPANHIAFTAPLNPAGASPNLKQGQVWAGLLLKIRSAETFVPKAIQSTTVISESSTDPSTVNPVTVREIVFCEDQRKVRETVTAYEPSRVTFVQPDGSSISNVVSEGADGELYMT
;
A
#
# COMPACT_ATOMS: atom_id res chain seq x y z
N MET A 1 13.03 -4.23 22.77
CA MET A 1 12.23 -3.01 22.49
C MET A 1 11.75 -3.13 21.04
N PRO A 2 10.45 -3.05 20.76
CA PRO A 2 10.01 -2.92 19.36
C PRO A 2 10.54 -1.60 18.80
N ALA A 3 11.17 -1.64 17.63
CA ALA A 3 11.62 -0.45 16.92
C ALA A 3 10.47 0.04 16.02
N ASN A 4 10.05 1.29 16.20
CA ASN A 4 9.14 1.95 15.26
C ASN A 4 9.97 2.53 14.12
N HIS A 5 10.01 1.81 13.00
CA HIS A 5 10.64 2.29 11.78
C HIS A 5 9.72 3.29 11.08
N ILE A 6 10.14 4.56 10.97
CA ILE A 6 9.39 5.59 10.23
C ILE A 6 9.43 5.31 8.73
N ALA A 7 10.52 4.69 8.25
CA ALA A 7 10.65 4.11 6.91
C ALA A 7 11.53 2.86 7.00
N PHE A 8 11.22 1.84 6.20
CA PHE A 8 11.98 0.59 6.17
C PHE A 8 12.00 0.00 4.77
N THR A 9 13.18 -0.20 4.21
CA THR A 9 13.34 -0.78 2.86
C THR A 9 13.76 -2.24 2.96
N ALA A 10 13.09 -3.12 2.22
CA ALA A 10 13.41 -4.53 2.12
C ALA A 10 13.37 -5.04 0.68
N PRO A 11 14.18 -6.06 0.33
CA PRO A 11 14.10 -6.71 -0.97
C PRO A 11 12.75 -7.45 -1.09
N LEU A 12 12.06 -7.25 -2.22
CA LEU A 12 10.84 -7.97 -2.56
C LEU A 12 11.12 -9.44 -2.93
N ASN A 13 12.30 -9.70 -3.48
CA ASN A 13 12.81 -11.03 -3.81
C ASN A 13 14.09 -11.31 -3.00
N PRO A 14 13.99 -11.63 -1.68
CA PRO A 14 15.16 -11.98 -0.89
C PRO A 14 15.84 -13.25 -1.42
N ALA A 15 17.10 -13.47 -1.03
CA ALA A 15 17.86 -14.65 -1.45
C ALA A 15 17.10 -15.95 -1.14
N GLY A 16 16.89 -16.79 -2.17
CA GLY A 16 16.15 -18.05 -2.05
C GLY A 16 14.63 -17.95 -2.19
N ALA A 17 14.07 -16.76 -2.42
CA ALA A 17 12.64 -16.59 -2.69
C ALA A 17 12.21 -17.35 -3.96
N SER A 18 11.04 -17.97 -3.91
CA SER A 18 10.38 -18.57 -5.07
C SER A 18 8.86 -18.59 -4.85
N PRO A 19 8.05 -18.08 -5.79
CA PRO A 19 8.46 -17.49 -7.07
C PRO A 19 9.05 -16.07 -6.90
N ASN A 20 9.87 -15.66 -7.88
CA ASN A 20 10.32 -14.27 -7.96
C ASN A 20 9.20 -13.36 -8.50
N LEU A 21 8.86 -12.34 -7.72
CA LEU A 21 7.88 -11.32 -8.09
C LEU A 21 8.47 -10.38 -9.13
N LYS A 22 7.72 -10.14 -10.20
CA LYS A 22 8.01 -9.10 -11.22
C LYS A 22 7.34 -7.79 -10.84
N GLN A 23 7.85 -6.66 -11.34
CA GLN A 23 7.32 -5.33 -11.03
C GLN A 23 5.81 -5.22 -11.29
N GLY A 24 5.32 -5.72 -12.43
CA GLY A 24 3.88 -5.71 -12.73
C GLY A 24 3.04 -6.54 -11.76
N GLN A 25 3.58 -7.63 -11.19
CA GLN A 25 2.89 -8.42 -10.16
C GLN A 25 2.85 -7.68 -8.83
N VAL A 26 3.95 -7.00 -8.47
CA VAL A 26 4.00 -6.14 -7.27
C VAL A 26 3.00 -5.00 -7.40
N TRP A 27 2.93 -4.35 -8.57
CA TRP A 27 1.95 -3.30 -8.85
C TRP A 27 0.51 -3.81 -8.71
N ALA A 28 0.19 -4.96 -9.32
CA ALA A 28 -1.12 -5.59 -9.16
C ALA A 28 -1.43 -5.91 -7.69
N GLY A 29 -0.44 -6.36 -6.92
CA GLY A 29 -0.54 -6.56 -5.48
C GLY A 29 -0.83 -5.28 -4.72
N LEU A 30 -0.19 -4.15 -5.06
CA LEU A 30 -0.48 -2.85 -4.46
C LEU A 30 -1.92 -2.42 -4.74
N LEU A 31 -2.40 -2.56 -5.98
CA LEU A 31 -3.79 -2.25 -6.34
C LEU A 31 -4.79 -3.12 -5.55
N LEU A 32 -4.47 -4.41 -5.36
CA LEU A 32 -5.28 -5.29 -4.51
C LEU A 32 -5.25 -4.83 -3.04
N LYS A 33 -4.09 -4.43 -2.53
CA LYS A 33 -3.92 -3.91 -1.15
C LYS A 33 -4.75 -2.65 -0.90
N ILE A 34 -4.99 -1.82 -1.91
CA ILE A 34 -5.92 -0.69 -1.81
C ILE A 34 -7.35 -1.18 -1.49
N ARG A 35 -7.78 -2.28 -2.11
CA ARG A 35 -9.15 -2.79 -2.01
C ARG A 35 -9.37 -3.79 -0.88
N SER A 36 -8.31 -4.46 -0.42
CA SER A 36 -8.35 -5.49 0.61
C SER A 36 -7.09 -5.43 1.45
N ALA A 37 -7.00 -4.45 2.34
CA ALA A 37 -5.82 -4.28 3.18
C ALA A 37 -5.64 -5.43 4.19
N GLU A 38 -6.74 -6.03 4.65
CA GLU A 38 -6.77 -7.20 5.52
C GLU A 38 -6.07 -8.42 4.91
N THR A 39 -6.05 -8.57 3.59
CA THR A 39 -5.31 -9.65 2.91
C THR A 39 -3.79 -9.53 3.13
N PHE A 40 -3.28 -8.31 3.34
CA PHE A 40 -1.85 -8.04 3.50
C PHE A 40 -1.45 -7.77 4.95
N VAL A 41 -2.37 -7.26 5.78
CA VAL A 41 -2.11 -6.92 7.18
C VAL A 41 -3.20 -7.50 8.10
N PRO A 42 -3.45 -8.83 8.05
CA PRO A 42 -4.61 -9.46 8.72
C PRO A 42 -4.61 -9.34 10.24
N LYS A 43 -3.44 -9.07 10.84
CA LYS A 43 -3.31 -8.88 12.29
C LYS A 43 -3.75 -7.49 12.76
N ALA A 44 -3.72 -6.50 11.88
CA ALA A 44 -4.02 -5.11 12.22
C ALA A 44 -5.36 -4.64 11.64
N ILE A 45 -5.71 -5.09 10.43
CA ILE A 45 -6.91 -4.66 9.72
C ILE A 45 -7.86 -5.84 9.61
N GLN A 46 -9.09 -5.62 10.08
CA GLN A 46 -10.17 -6.61 10.07
C GLN A 46 -10.89 -6.63 8.72
N SER A 47 -11.18 -5.46 8.16
CA SER A 47 -11.89 -5.35 6.89
C SER A 47 -11.61 -4.04 6.17
N THR A 48 -11.79 -4.07 4.85
CA THR A 48 -11.73 -2.91 3.96
C THR A 48 -13.05 -2.80 3.21
N THR A 49 -13.63 -1.60 3.14
CA THR A 49 -14.79 -1.28 2.31
C THR A 49 -14.43 -0.14 1.37
N VAL A 50 -14.51 -0.38 0.07
CA VAL A 50 -14.34 0.68 -0.94
C VAL A 50 -15.59 1.54 -0.98
N ILE A 51 -15.43 2.85 -0.79
CA ILE A 51 -16.53 3.82 -0.75
C ILE A 51 -16.73 4.46 -2.13
N SER A 52 -15.64 4.85 -2.79
CA SER A 52 -15.68 5.45 -4.12
C SER A 52 -14.35 5.29 -4.84
N GLU A 53 -14.41 5.33 -6.17
CA GLU A 53 -13.25 5.29 -7.04
C GLU A 53 -13.38 6.37 -8.11
N SER A 54 -12.29 7.09 -8.37
CA SER A 54 -12.21 8.02 -9.48
C SER A 54 -11.00 7.68 -10.34
N SER A 55 -11.16 7.87 -11.66
CA SER A 55 -10.08 7.69 -12.62
C SER A 55 -9.01 8.78 -12.53
N THR A 56 -9.33 9.93 -11.92
CA THR A 56 -8.41 11.06 -11.80
C THR A 56 -8.66 11.89 -10.54
N ASP A 57 -7.59 12.18 -9.80
CA ASP A 57 -7.49 13.35 -8.93
C ASP A 57 -7.28 14.60 -9.81
N PRO A 58 -8.06 15.68 -9.63
CA PRO A 58 -7.85 16.95 -10.36
C PRO A 58 -6.44 17.52 -10.22
N SER A 59 -5.72 17.18 -9.14
CA SER A 59 -4.38 17.66 -8.84
C SER A 59 -3.24 16.77 -9.34
N THR A 60 -3.48 15.48 -9.58
CA THR A 60 -2.39 14.53 -9.91
C THR A 60 -2.62 13.66 -11.14
N VAL A 61 -3.84 13.63 -11.72
CA VAL A 61 -4.22 12.75 -12.85
C VAL A 61 -4.12 11.25 -12.53
N ASN A 62 -3.87 10.88 -11.26
CA ASN A 62 -3.76 9.48 -10.85
C ASN A 62 -5.12 8.93 -10.37
N PRO A 63 -5.33 7.60 -10.46
CA PRO A 63 -6.48 6.95 -9.83
C PRO A 63 -6.52 7.19 -8.32
N VAL A 64 -7.71 7.47 -7.80
CA VAL A 64 -7.95 7.65 -6.37
C VAL A 64 -9.06 6.71 -5.91
N THR A 65 -8.79 5.99 -4.83
CA THR A 65 -9.77 5.16 -4.13
C THR A 65 -9.99 5.74 -2.74
N VAL A 66 -11.24 6.02 -2.39
CA VAL A 66 -11.61 6.33 -1.01
C VAL A 66 -12.18 5.07 -0.37
N ARG A 67 -11.62 4.67 0.77
CA ARG A 67 -12.00 3.45 1.49
C ARG A 67 -12.23 3.71 2.97
N GLU A 68 -12.94 2.81 3.62
CA GLU A 68 -12.99 2.68 5.08
C GLU A 68 -12.31 1.39 5.49
N ILE A 69 -11.41 1.44 6.47
CA ILE A 69 -10.83 0.26 7.10
C ILE A 69 -11.30 0.15 8.55
N VAL A 70 -11.41 -1.08 9.05
CA VAL A 70 -11.69 -1.38 10.46
C VAL A 70 -10.44 -2.01 11.09
N PHE A 71 -9.95 -1.43 12.18
CA PHE A 71 -8.82 -1.97 12.92
C PHE A 71 -9.25 -3.08 13.88
N CYS A 72 -8.43 -4.14 13.99
CA CYS A 72 -8.71 -5.26 14.89
C CYS A 72 -8.67 -4.85 16.36
N GLU A 73 -7.73 -3.97 16.75
CA GLU A 73 -7.41 -3.65 18.14
C GLU A 73 -8.56 -2.98 18.90
N ASP A 74 -9.17 -1.96 18.29
CA ASP A 74 -10.13 -1.05 18.93
C ASP A 74 -11.46 -0.95 18.16
N GLN A 75 -11.62 -1.71 17.07
CA GLN A 75 -12.77 -1.63 16.15
C GLN A 75 -12.96 -0.24 15.53
N ARG A 76 -11.94 0.61 15.58
CA ARG A 76 -12.00 1.96 15.01
C ARG A 76 -12.09 1.88 13.50
N LYS A 77 -12.95 2.74 12.97
CA LYS A 77 -13.14 2.95 11.54
C LYS A 77 -12.33 4.15 11.09
N VAL A 78 -11.57 3.99 10.02
CA VAL A 78 -10.78 5.08 9.45
C VAL A 78 -11.05 5.18 7.97
N ARG A 79 -11.40 6.38 7.52
CA ARG A 79 -11.53 6.70 6.11
C ARG A 79 -10.18 7.11 5.54
N GLU A 80 -9.76 6.47 4.47
CA GLU A 80 -8.50 6.76 3.78
C GLU A 80 -8.78 7.21 2.35
N THR A 81 -8.06 8.24 1.92
CA THR A 81 -7.92 8.59 0.50
C THR A 81 -6.62 7.98 0.01
N VAL A 82 -6.71 7.12 -1.01
CA VAL A 82 -5.56 6.37 -1.52
C VAL A 82 -5.30 6.75 -2.96
N THR A 83 -4.10 7.24 -3.25
CA THR A 83 -3.68 7.63 -4.60
C THR A 83 -2.67 6.62 -5.14
N ALA A 84 -2.92 6.13 -6.36
CA ALA A 84 -2.09 5.14 -7.04
C ALA A 84 -1.21 5.80 -8.10
N TYR A 85 0.09 5.93 -7.82
CA TYR A 85 1.10 6.47 -8.73
C TYR A 85 1.79 5.32 -9.47
N GLU A 86 1.24 4.94 -10.61
CA GLU A 86 1.78 3.85 -11.42
C GLU A 86 3.21 4.16 -11.91
N PRO A 87 4.13 3.18 -11.92
CA PRO A 87 4.02 1.79 -11.45
C PRO A 87 4.60 1.56 -10.05
N SER A 88 4.96 2.62 -9.33
CA SER A 88 5.94 2.53 -8.24
C SER A 88 5.41 2.90 -6.87
N ARG A 89 4.23 3.52 -6.73
CA ARG A 89 3.82 4.00 -5.40
C ARG A 89 2.32 4.01 -5.18
N VAL A 90 1.91 3.66 -3.97
CA VAL A 90 0.58 3.97 -3.46
C VAL A 90 0.73 4.76 -2.16
N THR A 91 -0.08 5.79 -1.99
CA THR A 91 -0.06 6.64 -0.77
C THR A 91 -1.45 6.65 -0.16
N PHE A 92 -1.52 6.30 1.12
CA PHE A 92 -2.72 6.29 1.94
C PHE A 92 -2.70 7.53 2.83
N VAL A 93 -3.75 8.35 2.77
CA VAL A 93 -3.89 9.57 3.58
C VAL A 93 -5.14 9.47 4.45
N GLN A 94 -4.97 9.64 5.75
CA GLN A 94 -6.06 9.66 6.74
C GLN A 94 -6.58 11.08 6.97
N PRO A 95 -7.75 11.27 7.63
CA PRO A 95 -8.38 12.58 7.75
C PRO A 95 -7.59 13.55 8.63
N ASP A 96 -6.73 13.04 9.50
CA ASP A 96 -5.81 13.83 10.33
C ASP A 96 -4.55 14.29 9.59
N GLY A 97 -4.43 13.95 8.30
CA GLY A 97 -3.27 14.27 7.46
C GLY A 97 -2.10 13.30 7.60
N SER A 98 -2.19 12.30 8.48
CA SER A 98 -1.19 11.23 8.54
C SER A 98 -1.18 10.46 7.22
N SER A 99 0.01 10.05 6.79
CA SER A 99 0.18 9.35 5.52
C SER A 99 1.16 8.19 5.62
N ILE A 100 0.87 7.16 4.82
CA ILE A 100 1.70 5.97 4.65
C ILE A 100 1.91 5.81 3.15
N SER A 101 3.13 5.50 2.73
CA SER A 101 3.42 5.18 1.33
C SER A 101 4.06 3.80 1.23
N ASN A 102 3.64 3.04 0.22
CA ASN A 102 4.38 1.88 -0.24
C ASN A 102 5.07 2.26 -1.55
N VAL A 103 6.39 2.20 -1.58
CA VAL A 103 7.22 2.60 -2.72
C VAL A 103 8.03 1.42 -3.22
N VAL A 104 7.85 1.08 -4.49
CA VAL A 104 8.66 0.12 -5.24
C VAL A 104 9.83 0.86 -5.87
N SER A 105 11.04 0.42 -5.58
CA SER A 105 12.27 0.92 -6.22
C SER A 105 13.05 -0.22 -6.85
N GLU A 106 13.87 0.12 -7.85
CA GLU A 106 14.74 -0.81 -8.57
C GLU A 106 16.21 -0.54 -8.22
N GLY A 107 16.96 -1.62 -7.95
CA GLY A 107 18.40 -1.61 -7.75
C GLY A 107 19.18 -1.49 -9.06
N ALA A 108 20.51 -1.40 -8.96
CA ALA A 108 21.37 -1.24 -10.14
C ALA A 108 21.30 -2.44 -11.10
N ASP A 109 21.01 -3.63 -10.58
CA ASP A 109 20.96 -4.88 -11.34
C ASP A 109 19.51 -5.37 -11.55
N GLY A 110 18.52 -4.48 -11.39
CA GLY A 110 17.11 -4.79 -11.61
C GLY A 110 16.39 -5.42 -10.40
N GLU A 111 16.99 -5.40 -9.21
CA GLU A 111 16.36 -5.95 -8.00
C GLU A 111 15.23 -5.06 -7.51
N LEU A 112 14.13 -5.65 -7.07
CA LEU A 112 12.98 -4.90 -6.57
C LEU A 112 13.03 -4.77 -5.05
N TYR A 113 12.76 -3.56 -4.56
CA TYR A 113 12.66 -3.23 -3.16
C TYR A 113 11.31 -2.59 -2.85
N MET A 114 10.82 -2.77 -1.62
CA MET A 114 9.67 -2.07 -1.07
C MET A 114 10.12 -1.24 0.11
N THR A 115 9.74 0.04 0.12
CA THR A 115 9.78 0.91 1.31
C THR A 115 8.37 1.17 1.81
#